data_AF-A0A2E6WA26-F1
#
_entry.id   AF-A0A2E6WA26-F1
#
_cell.length_a   1.000
_cell.length_b   1.000
_cell.length_c   1.000
_cell.angle_alpha   90.00
_cell.angle_beta   90.00
_cell.angle_gamma   90.00
#
_symmetry.space_group_name_H-M   'P 1'
#
loop_
_entity.id
_entity.type
_entity.pdbx_description
1 polymer ?
#
loop_
_entity_poly.entity_id
_entity_poly.type
_entity_poly.pdbx_seq_one_letter_code
_entity_poly.pdbx_strand_id
1 'polypeptide(L)'
;MKTLLASFIVASALAVAVPALPIAGQSIQQVALSTKQITVFANNAASALAKAQADNPGWIALSVKKVNDNPKSRAYRVSMKKK
;
A
#
# COMPACT_ATOMS: atom_id res chain seq x y z
N MET A 1 65.41 22.12 4.72
CA MET A 1 65.29 23.59 4.51
C MET A 1 64.36 23.79 3.31
N LYS A 2 63.12 24.29 3.53
CA LYS A 2 62.56 25.58 3.00
C LYS A 2 62.78 25.74 1.49
N THR A 3 61.77 25.77 0.61
CA THR A 3 60.63 26.72 0.45
C THR A 3 59.62 26.09 -0.54
N LEU A 4 58.30 25.93 -0.33
CA LEU A 4 57.14 26.83 -0.23
C LEU A 4 56.83 27.76 -1.43
N LEU A 5 55.56 27.67 -1.88
CA LEU A 5 54.76 28.48 -2.84
C LEU A 5 54.78 27.97 -4.30
N ALA A 6 53.67 27.86 -5.06
CA ALA A 6 52.36 28.49 -5.00
C ALA A 6 51.29 27.54 -5.61
N SER A 7 50.14 27.33 -4.95
CA SER A 7 48.84 27.94 -5.31
C SER A 7 48.27 27.53 -6.66
N PHE A 8 47.23 26.69 -6.67
CA PHE A 8 45.97 26.94 -7.40
C PHE A 8 44.93 25.90 -6.94
N ILE A 9 44.13 26.28 -5.94
CA ILE A 9 42.90 25.57 -5.59
C ILE A 9 41.81 26.18 -6.48
N VAL A 10 41.40 25.46 -7.53
CA VAL A 10 40.10 25.71 -8.16
C VAL A 10 39.15 24.66 -7.62
N ALA A 11 38.27 25.15 -6.76
CA ALA A 11 37.18 24.42 -6.17
C ALA A 11 36.09 24.13 -7.21
N SER A 12 35.58 22.91 -7.16
CA SER A 12 34.16 22.60 -6.96
C SER A 12 33.14 23.18 -7.95
N ALA A 13 32.59 22.30 -8.80
CA ALA A 13 31.14 22.26 -9.09
C ALA A 13 30.82 20.96 -9.85
N LEU A 14 30.87 19.82 -9.17
CA LEU A 14 30.14 18.65 -9.65
C LEU A 14 28.65 18.96 -9.43
N ALA A 15 27.97 19.27 -10.53
CA ALA A 15 26.54 19.51 -10.55
C ALA A 15 25.81 18.32 -9.92
N VAL A 16 25.24 18.56 -8.74
CA VAL A 16 24.31 17.62 -8.10
C VAL A 16 23.05 17.62 -8.97
N ALA A 17 22.95 16.64 -9.86
CA ALA A 17 21.69 16.31 -10.51
C ALA A 17 20.75 15.82 -9.41
N VAL A 18 19.84 16.69 -8.97
CA VAL A 18 18.69 16.33 -8.15
C VAL A 18 17.71 15.61 -9.07
N PRO A 19 17.51 14.27 -8.96
CA PRO A 19 16.37 13.67 -9.61
C PRO A 19 15.12 14.25 -8.93
N ALA A 20 14.34 15.00 -9.70
CA ALA A 20 13.02 15.46 -9.30
C ALA A 20 12.22 14.25 -8.79
N LEU A 21 11.80 14.33 -7.53
CA LEU A 21 10.88 13.38 -6.92
C LEU A 21 9.63 13.31 -7.81
N PRO A 22 9.24 12.14 -8.34
CA PRO A 22 7.87 11.98 -8.78
C PRO A 22 7.00 12.04 -7.53
N ILE A 23 6.38 13.19 -7.28
CA ILE A 23 5.20 13.28 -6.41
C ILE A 23 4.07 12.58 -7.17
N ALA A 24 4.16 11.27 -7.24
CA ALA A 24 3.19 10.38 -7.84
C ALA A 24 2.43 9.72 -6.71
N GLY A 25 1.16 10.07 -6.61
CA GLY A 25 0.22 9.45 -5.70
C GLY A 25 0.04 10.25 -4.44
N GLN A 26 -1.02 11.05 -4.43
CA GLN A 26 -1.81 11.21 -3.22
C GLN A 26 -2.03 9.82 -2.63
N SER A 27 -1.22 9.40 -1.66
CA SER A 27 -1.57 8.24 -0.85
C SER A 27 -2.73 8.71 -0.01
N ILE A 28 -3.91 8.51 -0.57
CA ILE A 28 -5.23 8.61 0.02
C ILE A 28 -5.11 8.55 1.54
N GLN A 29 -5.24 9.71 2.16
CA GLN A 29 -5.59 9.82 3.57
C GLN A 29 -6.91 9.09 3.73
N GLN A 30 -6.91 7.85 4.18
CA GLN A 30 -8.16 7.19 4.53
C GLN A 30 -8.01 6.35 5.78
N VAL A 31 -8.09 7.11 6.88
CA VAL A 31 -8.77 6.81 8.13
C VAL A 31 -8.51 5.41 8.68
N ALA A 32 -7.86 5.38 9.85
CA ALA A 32 -8.06 4.32 10.82
C ALA A 32 -9.52 4.34 11.36
N LEU A 33 -10.52 4.27 10.47
CA LEU A 33 -11.80 3.66 10.78
C LEU A 33 -11.45 2.22 11.09
N SER A 34 -12.01 1.62 12.14
CA SER A 34 -11.75 0.23 12.49
C SER A 34 -12.06 -0.67 11.29
N THR A 35 -11.07 -0.92 10.44
CA THR A 35 -11.16 -1.77 9.26
C THR A 35 -10.47 -3.07 9.58
N LYS A 36 -11.15 -4.18 9.28
CA LYS A 36 -10.59 -5.52 9.43
C LYS A 36 -10.69 -6.26 8.11
N GLN A 37 -9.78 -7.21 7.92
CA GLN A 37 -9.86 -8.15 6.80
C GLN A 37 -10.15 -9.53 7.35
N ILE A 38 -11.11 -10.22 6.74
CA ILE A 38 -11.43 -11.61 7.06
C ILE A 38 -11.31 -12.48 5.81
N THR A 39 -11.02 -13.76 6.00
CA THR A 39 -11.05 -14.72 4.89
C THR A 39 -12.32 -15.55 4.99
N VAL A 40 -13.06 -15.63 3.89
CA VAL A 40 -14.29 -16.39 3.77
C VAL A 40 -14.16 -17.39 2.64
N PHE A 41 -14.59 -18.63 2.87
CA PHE A 41 -14.66 -19.66 1.83
C PHE A 41 -16.05 -19.68 1.20
N ALA A 42 -16.14 -19.36 -0.09
CA ALA A 42 -17.39 -19.27 -0.83
C ALA A 42 -17.23 -19.67 -2.30
N ASN A 43 -18.34 -19.88 -3.02
CA ASN A 43 -18.31 -20.27 -4.44
C ASN A 43 -18.01 -19.07 -5.36
N ASN A 44 -18.40 -17.86 -4.95
CA ASN A 44 -18.19 -16.62 -5.68
C ASN A 44 -18.07 -15.44 -4.71
N ALA A 45 -17.72 -14.26 -5.25
CA ALA A 45 -17.52 -13.04 -4.46
C ALA A 45 -18.80 -12.54 -3.77
N ALA A 46 -19.97 -12.70 -4.39
CA ALA A 46 -21.25 -12.27 -3.81
C ALA A 46 -21.61 -13.11 -2.58
N SER A 47 -21.43 -14.43 -2.65
CA SER A 47 -21.62 -15.34 -1.51
C SER A 47 -20.59 -15.07 -0.41
N ALA A 48 -19.34 -14.73 -0.75
CA ALA A 48 -18.33 -14.34 0.24
C ALA A 48 -18.73 -13.05 0.98
N LEU A 49 -19.27 -12.06 0.26
CA LEU A 49 -19.77 -10.82 0.84
C LEU A 49 -20.94 -11.09 1.80
N ALA A 50 -21.95 -11.84 1.35
CA ALA A 50 -23.11 -12.17 2.16
C ALA A 50 -22.71 -12.93 3.44
N LYS A 51 -21.81 -13.91 3.31
CA LYS A 51 -21.32 -14.69 4.44
C LYS A 51 -20.47 -13.86 5.41
N ALA A 52 -19.56 -13.03 4.90
CA ALA A 52 -18.81 -12.07 5.71
C ALA A 52 -19.73 -11.14 6.52
N GLN A 53 -20.79 -10.64 5.89
CA GLN A 53 -21.76 -9.73 6.48
C GLN A 53 -22.63 -10.42 7.56
N ALA A 54 -23.06 -11.66 7.31
CA ALA A 54 -23.83 -12.46 8.26
C ALA A 54 -22.99 -12.87 9.49
N ASP A 55 -21.74 -13.28 9.28
CA ASP A 55 -20.84 -13.73 10.34
C ASP A 55 -20.30 -12.54 11.20
N ASN A 56 -20.49 -11.29 10.75
CA ASN A 56 -19.97 -10.09 11.42
C ASN A 56 -21.04 -8.99 11.57
N PRO A 57 -22.06 -9.21 12.43
CA PRO A 57 -23.03 -8.16 12.74
C PRO A 57 -22.32 -6.92 13.31
N GLY A 58 -22.72 -5.74 12.87
CA GLY A 58 -22.08 -4.47 13.25
C GLY A 58 -20.89 -4.05 12.37
N TRP A 59 -20.57 -4.81 11.33
CA TRP A 59 -19.56 -4.45 10.32
C TRP A 59 -20.22 -4.32 8.94
N ILE A 60 -19.59 -3.60 8.03
CA ILE A 60 -20.00 -3.40 6.63
C ILE A 60 -18.85 -3.88 5.74
N ALA A 61 -19.13 -4.83 4.85
CA ALA A 61 -18.18 -5.22 3.80
C ALA A 61 -17.93 -4.04 2.82
N LEU A 62 -16.65 -3.72 2.61
CA LEU A 62 -16.18 -2.69 1.70
C LEU A 62 -15.74 -3.26 0.36
N SER A 63 -15.03 -4.38 0.39
CA SER A 63 -14.48 -4.99 -0.81
C SER A 63 -14.28 -6.49 -0.61
N VAL A 64 -14.35 -7.23 -1.72
CA VAL A 64 -14.09 -8.68 -1.76
C VAL A 64 -13.06 -8.94 -2.85
N LYS A 65 -11.97 -9.62 -2.48
CA LYS A 65 -10.90 -10.02 -3.41
C LYS A 65 -10.62 -11.50 -3.25
N LYS A 66 -10.44 -12.22 -4.36
CA LYS A 66 -9.97 -13.61 -4.31
C LYS A 66 -8.57 -13.66 -3.69
N VAL A 67 -8.31 -14.61 -2.79
CA VAL A 67 -7.01 -14.67 -2.10
C VAL A 67 -5.88 -15.04 -3.05
N ASN A 68 -6.18 -15.79 -4.09
CA ASN A 68 -5.24 -16.15 -5.15
C ASN A 68 -5.99 -16.26 -6.49
N ASP A 69 -5.22 -16.32 -7.58
CA ASP A 69 -5.76 -16.40 -8.94
C ASP A 69 -6.16 -17.83 -9.35
N ASN A 70 -6.03 -18.81 -8.45
CA ASN A 70 -6.43 -20.18 -8.75
C ASN A 70 -7.95 -20.24 -8.92
N PRO A 71 -8.48 -20.67 -10.08
CA PRO A 71 -9.92 -20.76 -10.30
C PRO A 71 -10.61 -21.70 -9.31
N LYS A 72 -9.92 -22.74 -8.84
CA LYS A 72 -10.43 -23.72 -7.85
C LYS A 72 -10.43 -23.19 -6.41
N SER A 73 -9.73 -22.09 -6.13
CA SER A 73 -9.72 -21.50 -4.79
C SER A 73 -11.08 -20.92 -4.46
N ARG A 74 -11.58 -21.27 -3.28
CA ARG A 74 -12.82 -20.73 -2.71
C ARG A 74 -12.56 -19.62 -1.70
N ALA A 75 -11.30 -19.27 -1.46
CA ALA A 75 -10.93 -18.28 -0.47
C ALA A 75 -11.06 -16.85 -1.03
N TYR A 76 -11.81 -16.02 -0.31
CA TYR A 76 -11.97 -14.60 -0.58
C TYR A 76 -11.59 -13.80 0.65
N ARG A 77 -10.75 -12.77 0.48
CA ARG A 77 -10.51 -11.74 1.47
C ARG A 77 -11.61 -10.69 1.37
N VAL A 78 -12.29 -10.44 2.48
CA VAL A 78 -13.30 -9.40 2.61
C VAL A 78 -12.76 -8.33 3.54
N SER A 79 -12.64 -7.10 3.03
CA SER A 79 -12.34 -5.94 3.86
C SER A 79 -13.64 -5.40 4.41
N MET A 80 -13.69 -5.14 5.72
CA MET A 80 -14.87 -4.63 6.39
C MET A 80 -14.52 -3.42 7.23
N LYS A 81 -15.46 -2.48 7.35
CA LYS A 81 -15.40 -1.40 8.36
C LYS A 81 -16.46 -1.63 9.42
N LYS A 82 -16.25 -1.13 10.63
CA LYS A 82 -17.33 -1.03 11.61
C LYS A 82 -18.45 -0.13 11.06
N LYS A 83 -19.71 -0.50 11.30
CA LYS A 83 -20.89 0.33 11.00
C LYS A 83 -20.79 1.69 11.68
#